data_AF-A0A1V4DHL8-F1
#
_entry.id   AF-A0A1V4DHL8-F1
#
_cell.length_a   1.000
_cell.length_b   1.000
_cell.length_c   1.000
_cell.angle_alpha   90.00
_cell.angle_beta   90.00
_cell.angle_gamma   90.00
#
_symmetry.space_group_name_H-M   'P 1'
#
loop_
_entity.id
_entity.type
_entity.pdbx_description
1 polymer ?
#
loop_
_entity_poly.entity_id
_entity_poly.type
_entity_poly.pdbx_seq_one_letter_code
_entity_poly.pdbx_strand_id
1 'polypeptide(L)'
;MEKKLFILLLFFLFNFETDVLANQLSYPEGGDVYSDVGDNLGELGIASRFHIFAENSVEVNAHVNGNIASNHFFANSNFGTDIREGILKQEIVYLNKIHSIVSSSFVEETNQRSTKFVVGKDNVIDIIDNGRAVSINGIKLDHVSKTSIYQDRDNNYINFKHEFNELEKKQLIFLC
;
A
#
# COMPACT_ATOMS: atom_id res chain seq x y z
N MET A 1 42.86 -58.68 33.89
CA MET A 1 41.46 -59.12 34.02
C MET A 1 40.83 -58.11 34.97
N GLU A 2 40.03 -57.12 34.57
CA GLU A 2 39.00 -57.08 33.54
C GLU A 2 39.02 -55.75 32.77
N LYS A 3 38.62 -55.81 31.50
CA LYS A 3 38.33 -54.65 30.65
C LYS A 3 37.01 -54.03 31.11
N LYS A 4 36.97 -52.73 31.42
CA LYS A 4 35.72 -51.95 31.36
C LYS A 4 35.80 -50.95 30.21
N LEU A 5 34.96 -51.28 29.25
CA LEU A 5 34.67 -50.71 27.94
C LEU A 5 33.83 -49.42 28.11
N PHE A 6 34.19 -48.37 27.36
CA PHE A 6 33.36 -47.28 26.74
C PHE A 6 32.21 -46.65 27.58
N ILE A 7 31.96 -45.34 27.58
CA ILE A 7 31.48 -44.54 26.43
C ILE A 7 31.82 -43.06 26.70
N LEU A 8 32.56 -42.43 25.79
CA LEU A 8 32.72 -40.98 25.71
C LEU A 8 31.46 -40.42 25.01
N LEU A 9 30.50 -39.90 25.78
CA LEU A 9 29.34 -39.22 25.21
C LEU A 9 29.78 -37.83 24.75
N LEU A 10 30.24 -37.71 23.51
CA LEU A 10 30.32 -36.43 22.82
C LEU A 10 28.88 -35.88 22.71
N PHE A 11 28.53 -34.94 23.59
CA PHE A 11 27.41 -34.05 23.35
C PHE A 11 27.77 -33.12 22.20
N PHE A 12 27.59 -33.61 20.98
CA PHE A 12 27.51 -32.80 19.78
C PHE A 12 26.21 -32.00 19.90
N LEU A 13 26.30 -30.80 20.50
CA LEU A 13 25.23 -29.81 20.41
C LEU A 13 25.18 -29.37 18.95
N PHE A 14 24.43 -30.12 18.14
CA PHE A 14 23.87 -29.62 16.90
C PHE A 14 23.07 -28.38 17.28
N ASN A 15 23.62 -27.20 16.98
CA ASN A 15 22.83 -25.99 16.85
C ASN A 15 21.89 -26.27 15.68
N PHE A 16 20.68 -26.74 15.99
CA PHE A 16 19.56 -26.62 15.07
C PHE A 16 19.30 -25.12 14.97
N GLU A 17 19.94 -24.46 14.01
CA GLU A 17 19.40 -23.24 13.42
C GLU A 17 18.03 -23.63 12.89
N THR A 18 16.98 -23.31 13.65
CA THR A 18 15.64 -23.31 13.10
C THR A 18 15.63 -22.17 12.10
N ASP A 19 15.83 -22.49 10.83
CA ASP A 19 15.42 -21.62 9.75
C ASP A 19 13.93 -21.38 9.94
N VAL A 20 13.60 -20.24 10.56
CA VAL A 20 12.26 -19.71 10.56
C VAL A 20 12.03 -19.36 9.09
N LEU A 21 11.39 -20.28 8.36
CA LEU A 21 10.81 -19.97 7.06
C LEU A 21 9.78 -18.87 7.32
N ALA A 22 10.21 -17.62 7.15
CA ALA A 22 9.30 -16.51 7.01
C ALA A 22 8.37 -16.90 5.85
N ASN A 23 7.12 -17.21 6.17
CA ASN A 23 6.09 -17.36 5.17
C ASN A 23 5.92 -15.97 4.57
N GLN A 24 6.66 -15.69 3.51
CA GLN A 24 6.72 -14.37 2.89
C GLN A 24 5.34 -14.14 2.27
N LEU A 25 4.48 -13.45 3.02
CA LEU A 25 3.20 -12.95 2.53
C LEU A 25 3.50 -12.07 1.31
N SER A 26 3.25 -12.64 0.14
CA SER A 26 3.44 -11.98 -1.14
C SER A 26 2.17 -11.20 -1.45
N TYR A 27 2.13 -9.92 -1.09
CA TYR A 27 1.12 -9.00 -1.61
C TYR A 27 1.32 -8.84 -3.12
N PRO A 28 0.22 -8.72 -3.90
CA PRO A 28 0.31 -8.45 -5.32
C PRO A 28 1.02 -7.11 -5.56
N GLU A 29 1.78 -7.03 -6.65
CA GLU A 29 2.40 -5.78 -7.07
C GLU A 29 1.32 -4.77 -7.48
N GLY A 30 1.52 -3.50 -7.15
CA GLY A 30 0.63 -2.41 -7.59
C GLY A 30 0.47 -2.36 -9.11
N GLY A 31 1.56 -2.67 -9.82
CA GLY A 31 1.67 -2.56 -11.27
C GLY A 31 1.89 -1.12 -11.67
N ASP A 32 1.19 -0.69 -12.72
CA ASP A 32 1.25 0.67 -13.25
C ASP A 32 -0.17 1.27 -13.25
N VAL A 33 -0.30 2.51 -12.79
CA VAL A 33 -1.60 3.18 -12.65
C VAL A 33 -2.38 3.29 -13.96
N TYR A 34 -1.72 3.43 -15.10
CA TYR A 34 -2.37 3.49 -16.41
C TYR A 34 -3.12 2.18 -16.74
N SER A 35 -2.68 1.06 -16.16
CA SER A 35 -3.39 -0.23 -16.28
C SER A 35 -4.76 -0.22 -15.60
N ASP A 36 -4.96 0.62 -14.57
CA ASP A 36 -6.22 0.72 -13.84
C ASP A 36 -7.10 1.90 -14.33
N VAL A 37 -6.49 3.02 -14.73
CA VAL A 37 -7.24 4.26 -15.08
C VAL A 37 -7.35 4.53 -16.58
N GLY A 38 -6.61 3.79 -17.40
CA GLY A 38 -6.51 3.94 -18.86
C GLY A 38 -5.75 5.19 -19.30
N ASP A 39 -5.49 5.31 -20.61
CA ASP A 39 -4.60 6.33 -21.16
C ASP A 39 -5.29 7.65 -21.55
N ASN A 40 -6.63 7.65 -21.68
CA ASN A 40 -7.37 8.85 -22.09
C ASN A 40 -7.74 9.74 -20.88
N LEU A 41 -6.75 10.52 -20.43
CA LEU A 41 -6.80 11.27 -19.17
C LEU A 41 -6.86 12.80 -19.34
N GLY A 42 -6.86 13.30 -20.57
CA GLY A 42 -6.89 14.74 -20.86
C GLY A 42 -5.64 15.48 -20.38
N GLU A 43 -5.76 16.80 -20.19
CA GLU A 43 -4.61 17.66 -19.89
C GLU A 43 -4.03 17.49 -18.48
N LEU A 44 -4.84 17.03 -17.53
CA LEU A 44 -4.37 16.80 -16.16
C LEU A 44 -3.76 15.41 -15.98
N GLY A 45 -3.70 14.58 -17.02
CA GLY A 45 -3.14 13.23 -16.94
C GLY A 45 -3.73 12.43 -15.77
N ILE A 46 -2.89 11.65 -15.09
CA ILE A 46 -3.31 10.85 -13.94
C ILE A 46 -3.89 11.70 -12.79
N ALA A 47 -3.43 12.95 -12.62
CA ALA A 47 -3.94 13.82 -11.56
C ALA A 47 -5.47 14.02 -11.66
N SER A 48 -6.06 13.91 -12.85
CA SER A 48 -7.52 13.97 -13.06
C SER A 48 -8.31 12.87 -12.33
N ARG A 49 -7.65 11.79 -11.91
CA ARG A 49 -8.27 10.62 -11.27
C ARG A 49 -8.27 10.68 -9.74
N PHE A 50 -7.60 11.67 -9.17
CA PHE A 50 -7.43 11.82 -7.74
C PHE A 50 -8.04 13.12 -7.25
N HIS A 51 -8.64 13.08 -6.06
CA HIS A 51 -9.09 14.29 -5.37
C HIS A 51 -7.89 15.09 -4.85
N ILE A 52 -6.85 14.39 -4.41
CA ILE A 52 -5.55 14.97 -4.04
C ILE A 52 -4.45 14.19 -4.75
N PHE A 53 -3.62 14.88 -5.51
CA PHE A 53 -2.45 14.34 -6.21
C PHE A 53 -1.23 15.19 -5.88
N ALA A 54 -0.23 14.62 -5.18
CA ALA A 54 0.89 15.40 -4.67
C ALA A 54 2.24 14.64 -4.72
N GLU A 55 3.23 15.22 -5.40
CA GLU A 55 4.61 14.69 -5.49
C GLU A 55 5.37 14.74 -4.16
N ASN A 56 5.09 15.71 -3.29
CA ASN A 56 5.83 15.89 -2.05
C ASN A 56 5.09 15.28 -0.87
N SER A 57 4.09 15.97 -0.34
CA SER A 57 3.41 15.54 0.88
C SER A 57 1.94 15.95 0.92
N VAL A 58 1.14 15.13 1.60
CA VAL A 58 -0.25 15.43 1.97
C VAL A 58 -0.40 15.26 3.48
N GLU A 59 -1.00 16.25 4.12
CA GLU A 59 -1.40 16.20 5.52
C GLU A 59 -2.92 16.38 5.64
N VAL A 60 -3.60 15.35 6.14
CA VAL A 60 -5.06 15.30 6.27
C VAL A 60 -5.45 15.59 7.72
N ASN A 61 -5.93 16.81 7.97
CA ASN A 61 -6.43 17.27 9.27
C ASN A 61 -7.96 17.38 9.35
N ALA A 62 -8.64 17.20 8.22
CA ALA A 62 -10.09 17.13 8.11
C ALA A 62 -10.46 16.05 7.09
N HIS A 63 -11.67 15.51 7.17
CA HIS A 63 -12.07 14.40 6.30
C HIS A 63 -12.00 14.80 4.82
N VAL A 64 -11.22 14.06 4.04
CA VAL A 64 -11.18 14.16 2.57
C VAL A 64 -12.01 13.05 1.97
N ASN A 65 -13.15 13.40 1.38
CA ASN A 65 -14.03 12.46 0.71
C ASN A 65 -13.59 12.25 -0.76
N GLY A 66 -12.54 11.46 -0.97
CA GLY A 66 -12.02 11.18 -2.30
C GLY A 66 -10.68 10.45 -2.34
N ASN A 67 -10.33 9.99 -3.55
CA ASN A 67 -9.07 9.30 -3.83
C ASN A 67 -7.86 10.20 -3.55
N ILE A 68 -6.80 9.64 -2.96
CA ILE A 68 -5.54 10.34 -2.69
C ILE A 68 -4.37 9.57 -3.31
N ALA A 69 -3.49 10.31 -3.97
CA ALA A 69 -2.17 9.87 -4.38
C ALA A 69 -1.11 10.81 -3.78
N SER A 70 -0.21 10.26 -2.96
CA SER A 70 0.86 11.06 -2.35
C SER A 70 2.15 10.29 -2.17
N ASN A 71 3.27 11.00 -2.30
CA ASN A 71 4.58 10.47 -2.00
C ASN A 71 4.84 10.36 -0.48
N HIS A 72 4.49 11.38 0.30
CA HIS A 72 4.53 11.35 1.77
C HIS A 72 3.16 11.65 2.36
N PHE A 73 2.63 10.75 3.18
CA PHE A 73 1.28 10.87 3.69
C PHE A 73 1.23 10.91 5.22
N PHE A 74 0.46 11.87 5.72
CA PHE A 74 0.14 12.05 7.12
C PHE A 74 -1.38 12.21 7.26
N ALA A 75 -2.02 11.36 8.05
CA ALA A 75 -3.44 11.49 8.35
C ALA A 75 -3.71 11.57 9.85
N ASN A 76 -4.32 12.68 10.25
CA ASN A 76 -4.90 12.93 11.57
C ASN A 76 -6.44 12.86 11.53
N SER A 77 -7.02 12.70 10.34
CA SER A 77 -8.46 12.53 10.09
C SER A 77 -8.67 11.50 8.97
N ASN A 78 -9.90 10.99 8.84
CA ASN A 78 -10.27 10.04 7.78
C ASN A 78 -10.00 10.60 6.37
N PHE A 79 -9.78 9.71 5.42
CA PHE A 79 -9.66 10.00 3.99
C PHE A 79 -10.30 8.87 3.20
N GLY A 80 -10.54 9.07 1.90
CA GLY A 80 -11.22 8.08 1.08
C GLY A 80 -12.72 8.36 1.01
N THR A 81 -13.42 7.62 0.14
CA THR A 81 -14.73 8.03 -0.33
C THR A 81 -15.84 7.38 0.50
N ASP A 82 -16.57 8.13 1.33
CA ASP A 82 -17.65 7.61 2.22
C ASP A 82 -19.00 7.39 1.52
N ILE A 83 -18.98 7.21 0.20
CA ILE A 83 -20.16 6.91 -0.62
C ILE A 83 -20.50 5.41 -0.51
N ARG A 84 -21.70 5.09 -0.06
CA ARG A 84 -22.12 3.70 0.26
C ARG A 84 -23.18 3.14 -0.70
N GLU A 85 -23.69 3.97 -1.60
CA GLU A 85 -24.78 3.66 -2.52
C GLU A 85 -24.35 2.83 -3.74
N GLY A 86 -23.12 2.28 -3.75
CA GLY A 86 -22.62 1.44 -4.85
C GLY A 86 -22.37 2.18 -6.17
N ILE A 87 -22.39 3.51 -6.16
CA ILE A 87 -22.15 4.34 -7.35
C ILE A 87 -20.66 4.46 -7.69
N LEU A 88 -19.78 4.30 -6.70
CA LEU A 88 -18.34 4.18 -6.93
C LEU A 88 -17.99 2.70 -7.11
N LYS A 89 -17.62 2.33 -8.35
CA LYS A 89 -17.22 0.95 -8.66
C LYS A 89 -15.85 0.58 -8.11
N GLN A 90 -14.90 1.50 -8.19
CA GLN A 90 -13.53 1.27 -7.74
C GLN A 90 -12.94 2.56 -7.16
N GLU A 91 -12.43 2.46 -5.94
CA GLU A 91 -11.59 3.46 -5.30
C GLU A 91 -10.12 3.10 -5.49
N ILE A 92 -9.28 4.07 -5.87
CA ILE A 92 -7.83 3.88 -6.00
C ILE A 92 -7.16 4.88 -5.07
N VAL A 93 -6.30 4.37 -4.18
CA VAL A 93 -5.48 5.17 -3.27
C VAL A 93 -4.04 4.73 -3.42
N TYR A 94 -3.12 5.69 -3.59
CA TYR A 94 -1.68 5.41 -3.66
C TYR A 94 -0.90 6.23 -2.65
N LEU A 95 -0.28 5.57 -1.67
CA LEU A 95 0.52 6.24 -0.65
C LEU A 95 1.93 5.64 -0.63
N ASN A 96 2.92 6.34 -1.17
CA ASN A 96 4.28 5.79 -1.26
C ASN A 96 4.92 5.63 0.12
N LYS A 97 4.96 6.67 0.95
CA LYS A 97 5.45 6.60 2.33
C LYS A 97 4.41 7.09 3.33
N ILE A 98 3.93 6.18 4.17
CA ILE A 98 2.90 6.46 5.17
C ILE A 98 3.56 6.71 6.53
N HIS A 99 3.45 7.94 7.03
CA HIS A 99 3.95 8.31 8.36
C HIS A 99 2.87 8.19 9.43
N SER A 100 1.62 8.50 9.09
CA SER A 100 0.45 8.26 9.93
C SER A 100 -0.77 7.95 9.06
N ILE A 101 -1.67 7.10 9.58
CA ILE A 101 -2.89 6.66 8.91
C ILE A 101 -4.00 6.46 9.95
N VAL A 102 -5.26 6.72 9.56
CA VAL A 102 -6.42 6.52 10.43
C VAL A 102 -7.13 5.22 10.04
N SER A 103 -7.38 4.35 11.02
CA SER A 103 -7.93 2.99 10.83
C SER A 103 -9.28 2.94 10.09
N SER A 104 -10.12 3.96 10.30
CA SER A 104 -11.49 4.04 9.78
C SER A 104 -11.63 4.80 8.45
N SER A 105 -10.53 4.99 7.71
CA SER A 105 -10.53 5.82 6.49
C SER A 105 -11.34 5.19 5.35
N PHE A 106 -11.26 3.87 5.17
CA PHE A 106 -11.89 3.19 4.05
C PHE A 106 -13.33 2.76 4.34
N VAL A 107 -14.07 2.46 3.27
CA VAL A 107 -15.37 1.79 3.32
C VAL A 107 -15.21 0.34 2.88
N GLU A 108 -15.93 -0.57 3.52
CA GLU A 108 -15.89 -2.01 3.20
C GLU A 108 -16.24 -2.28 1.74
N GLU A 109 -15.52 -3.23 1.14
CA GLU A 109 -15.80 -3.70 -0.21
C GLU A 109 -17.14 -4.44 -0.28
N THR A 110 -17.80 -4.33 -1.43
CA THR A 110 -19.02 -5.07 -1.75
C THR A 110 -18.93 -5.58 -3.18
N ASN A 111 -19.94 -6.34 -3.64
CA ASN A 111 -20.02 -6.77 -5.04
C ASN A 111 -20.12 -5.59 -6.04
N GLN A 112 -20.40 -4.37 -5.58
CA GLN A 112 -20.55 -3.17 -6.40
C GLN A 112 -19.44 -2.15 -6.19
N ARG A 113 -18.56 -2.35 -5.20
CA ARG A 113 -17.49 -1.43 -4.82
C ARG A 113 -16.24 -2.20 -4.41
N SER A 114 -15.13 -1.93 -5.10
CA SER A 114 -13.80 -2.39 -4.70
C SER A 114 -12.89 -1.24 -4.31
N THR A 115 -11.84 -1.55 -3.57
CA THR A 115 -10.75 -0.63 -3.25
C THR A 115 -9.44 -1.25 -3.73
N LYS A 116 -8.66 -0.48 -4.48
CA LYS A 116 -7.25 -0.78 -4.76
C LYS A 116 -6.41 0.21 -3.98
N PHE A 117 -5.89 -0.24 -2.84
CA PHE A 117 -4.99 0.53 -2.00
C PHE A 117 -3.56 0.05 -2.22
N VAL A 118 -2.80 0.89 -2.93
CA VAL A 118 -1.40 0.64 -3.26
C VAL A 118 -0.51 1.41 -2.30
N VAL A 119 0.48 0.73 -1.71
CA VAL A 119 1.47 1.35 -0.83
C VAL A 119 2.89 1.15 -1.35
N GLY A 120 3.76 2.10 -1.04
CA GLY A 120 5.18 1.98 -1.41
C GLY A 120 5.87 0.81 -0.71
N LYS A 121 6.96 0.35 -1.34
CA LYS A 121 7.74 -0.85 -0.92
C LYS A 121 8.28 -0.80 0.50
N ASP A 122 8.46 0.41 1.06
CA ASP A 122 9.06 0.62 2.38
C ASP A 122 8.03 0.61 3.53
N ASN A 123 6.73 0.48 3.24
CA ASN A 123 5.71 0.30 4.27
C ASN A 123 5.63 -1.17 4.69
N VAL A 124 5.56 -1.43 5.99
CA VAL A 124 5.39 -2.79 6.51
C VAL A 124 3.91 -3.15 6.48
N ILE A 125 3.56 -4.28 5.88
CA ILE A 125 2.20 -4.77 5.79
C ILE A 125 2.10 -6.11 6.53
N ASP A 126 1.26 -6.16 7.55
CA ASP A 126 1.04 -7.38 8.34
C ASP A 126 -0.40 -7.84 8.25
N ILE A 127 -0.59 -9.16 8.15
CA ILE A 127 -1.89 -9.79 8.33
C ILE A 127 -2.06 -10.14 9.80
N ILE A 128 -3.07 -9.55 10.43
CA ILE A 128 -3.33 -9.65 11.87
C ILE A 128 -4.71 -10.29 12.13
N ASP A 129 -5.09 -10.39 13.41
CA ASP A 129 -6.38 -10.91 13.85
C ASP A 129 -6.72 -12.32 13.31
N ASN A 130 -5.73 -13.21 13.22
CA ASN A 130 -5.86 -14.55 12.65
C ASN A 130 -6.28 -14.54 11.17
N GLY A 131 -5.73 -13.62 10.37
CA GLY A 131 -6.01 -13.58 8.93
C GLY A 131 -7.19 -12.71 8.52
N ARG A 132 -7.79 -11.98 9.48
CA ARG A 132 -9.05 -11.23 9.29
C ARG A 132 -8.86 -9.74 9.08
N ALA A 133 -7.69 -9.19 9.38
CA ALA A 133 -7.41 -7.78 9.21
C ALA A 133 -5.99 -7.56 8.67
N VAL A 134 -5.77 -6.37 8.11
CA VAL A 134 -4.46 -5.91 7.65
C VAL A 134 -4.04 -4.74 8.54
N SER A 135 -2.74 -4.62 8.77
CA SER A 135 -2.14 -3.42 9.32
C SER A 135 -1.05 -2.89 8.40
N ILE A 136 -0.88 -1.57 8.41
CA ILE A 136 0.22 -0.88 7.71
C ILE A 136 1.02 -0.10 8.76
N ASN A 137 2.33 -0.35 8.80
CA ASN A 137 3.25 0.23 9.77
C ASN A 137 2.75 0.07 11.22
N GLY A 138 2.14 -1.09 11.54
CA GLY A 138 1.59 -1.42 12.85
C GLY A 138 0.20 -0.84 13.16
N ILE A 139 -0.40 -0.07 12.23
CA ILE A 139 -1.76 0.47 12.39
C ILE A 139 -2.75 -0.44 11.67
N LYS A 140 -3.66 -1.05 12.43
CA LYS A 140 -4.78 -1.84 11.90
C LYS A 140 -5.71 -0.98 11.05
N LEU A 141 -6.16 -1.51 9.92
CA LEU A 141 -7.18 -0.89 9.06
C LEU A 141 -8.50 -1.65 9.23
N ASP A 142 -9.57 -0.95 9.57
CA ASP A 142 -10.83 -1.57 9.99
C ASP A 142 -11.68 -2.07 8.82
N HIS A 143 -11.56 -1.42 7.67
CA HIS A 143 -12.44 -1.63 6.51
C HIS A 143 -11.68 -2.01 5.23
N VAL A 144 -10.43 -2.45 5.35
CA VAL A 144 -9.59 -2.85 4.21
C VAL A 144 -9.37 -4.36 4.22
N SER A 145 -9.74 -5.00 3.11
CA SER A 145 -9.47 -6.42 2.89
C SER A 145 -8.02 -6.63 2.45
N LYS A 146 -7.46 -7.80 2.78
CA LYS A 146 -6.15 -8.26 2.27
C LYS A 146 -6.09 -8.30 0.74
N THR A 147 -7.23 -8.45 0.06
CA THR A 147 -7.33 -8.49 -1.40
C THR A 147 -7.27 -7.09 -2.03
N SER A 148 -7.47 -6.05 -1.23
CA SER A 148 -7.43 -4.65 -1.65
C SER A 148 -6.03 -4.04 -1.57
N ILE A 149 -5.10 -4.72 -0.91
CA ILE A 149 -3.76 -4.20 -0.64
C ILE A 149 -2.77 -4.68 -1.69
N TYR A 150 -2.06 -3.72 -2.26
CA TYR A 150 -0.99 -3.93 -3.22
C TYR A 150 0.25 -3.20 -2.75
N GLN A 151 1.43 -3.70 -3.12
CA GLN A 151 2.68 -3.11 -2.70
C GLN A 151 3.63 -2.91 -3.88
N ASP A 152 4.25 -1.74 -3.95
CA ASP A 152 5.33 -1.48 -4.90
C ASP A 152 6.52 -2.43 -4.65
N ARG A 153 7.27 -2.71 -5.71
CA ARG A 153 8.53 -3.45 -5.65
C ARG A 153 9.66 -2.54 -6.11
N ASP A 154 10.28 -2.86 -7.25
CA ASP A 154 11.34 -2.04 -7.83
C ASP A 154 10.78 -0.79 -8.52
N ASN A 155 9.53 -0.86 -8.99
CA ASN A 155 8.83 0.23 -9.63
C ASN A 155 7.73 0.77 -8.74
N ASN A 156 7.54 2.09 -8.79
CA ASN A 156 6.44 2.78 -8.13
C ASN A 156 5.18 2.70 -9.01
N TYR A 157 4.04 2.44 -8.40
CA TYR A 157 2.73 2.48 -9.06
C TYR A 157 2.43 3.83 -9.74
N ILE A 158 2.89 4.93 -9.13
CA ILE A 158 2.90 6.27 -9.74
C ILE A 158 4.31 6.84 -9.63
N ASN A 159 4.92 7.16 -10.77
CA ASN A 159 6.15 7.93 -10.83
C ASN A 159 5.83 9.43 -10.79
N PHE A 160 5.64 9.99 -9.58
CA PHE A 160 5.26 11.41 -9.42
C PHE A 160 6.16 12.37 -10.18
N LYS A 161 7.48 12.15 -10.18
CA LYS A 161 8.42 13.00 -10.92
C LYS A 161 8.13 12.99 -12.41
N HIS A 162 7.86 11.82 -12.99
CA HIS A 162 7.47 11.73 -14.40
C HIS A 162 6.16 12.49 -14.65
N GLU A 163 5.13 12.24 -13.86
CA GLU A 163 3.80 12.83 -14.02
C GLU A 163 3.80 14.36 -13.90
N PHE A 164 4.50 14.91 -12.89
CA PHE A 164 4.60 16.36 -12.72
C PHE A 164 5.41 17.02 -13.85
N ASN A 165 6.47 16.37 -14.36
CA ASN A 165 7.18 16.87 -15.54
C ASN A 165 6.26 16.93 -16.78
N GLU A 166 5.37 15.95 -16.97
CA GLU A 166 4.40 15.99 -18.09
C GLU A 166 3.37 17.12 -17.91
N LEU A 167 2.90 17.35 -16.68
CA LEU A 167 2.01 18.49 -16.36
C LEU A 167 2.67 19.84 -16.64
N GLU A 168 3.94 20.01 -16.25
CA GLU A 168 4.70 21.24 -16.49
C GLU A 168 4.92 21.50 -17.99
N LYS A 169 5.25 20.46 -18.76
CA LYS A 169 5.36 20.56 -20.23
C LYS A 169 4.07 21.06 -20.86
N LYS A 170 2.92 20.56 -20.39
CA LYS A 170 1.60 21.01 -20.87
C LYS A 170 1.33 22.45 -20.50
N GLN A 171 1.69 22.89 -19.28
CA GLN A 171 1.57 24.30 -18.89
C GLN A 171 2.36 25.23 -19.81
N LEU A 172 3.58 24.84 -20.20
CA LEU A 172 4.43 25.63 -21.10
C LEU A 172 3.84 25.80 -22.50
N ILE A 173 3.03 24.84 -22.97
CA ILE A 173 2.35 24.92 -24.28
C ILE A 173 1.24 25.98 -24.26
N PHE A 174 0.59 26.22 -23.12
CA PHE A 174 -0.50 27.22 -23.01
C PHE A 174 0.00 28.68 -22.87
N LEU A 175 1.31 28.90 -22.72
CA LEU A 175 1.92 30.22 -22.54
C LEU A 175 2.62 30.76 -23.80
N CYS A 176 2.56 30.03 -24.91
CA CYS A 176 3.08 30.41 -26.23
C CYS A 176 1.94 30.63 -27.22
#